data_AF-A0A9Q5I2I3-F1
#
_entry.id   AF-A0A9Q5I2I3-F1
#
_cell.length_a   1.000
_cell.length_b   1.000
_cell.length_c   1.000
_cell.angle_alpha   90.00
_cell.angle_beta   90.00
_cell.angle_gamma   90.00
#
_symmetry.space_group_name_H-M   'P 1'
#
loop_
_entity.id
_entity.type
_entity.pdbx_description
1 polymer ?
#
loop_
_entity_poly.entity_id
_entity_poly.type
_entity_poly.pdbx_seq_one_letter_code
_entity_poly.pdbx_strand_id
1 'polypeptide(L)'
;MKFFKFVASALVLTATSMAAPAQDVDLLTNAGSVDALTNPGSVDALTNAGSVEALTNARLRRSGSVDELTNADSVDTLTNAGSMDTLTNAGSVDVLTNARFRRSGAVDGLTNAGSVDHLTNAGSVDQFTNAKSLAPLTSTIYEYESHGTLKLLRGSVDALTNASSVDQLTNAKRSDSVDALTNAGSVDVLTNAGSVDQLTNAKARRSGSVDEPTNASSVDRLTNAGHRFWPKVGGRVFTR
;
A
#
# COMPACT_ATOMS: atom_id res chain seq x y z
N MET A 1 16.34 39.15 21.79
CA MET A 1 15.61 38.58 20.64
C MET A 1 14.42 37.81 21.18
N LYS A 2 13.19 38.28 20.89
CA LYS A 2 11.98 37.58 21.30
C LYS A 2 11.84 36.34 20.42
N PHE A 3 11.85 35.15 21.02
CA PHE A 3 11.47 33.92 20.35
C PHE A 3 9.97 33.99 20.06
N PHE A 4 9.60 34.32 18.82
CA PHE A 4 8.24 34.08 18.35
C PHE A 4 8.12 32.58 18.08
N LYS A 5 7.47 31.85 18.99
CA LYS A 5 6.81 30.59 18.63
C LYS A 5 5.68 30.96 17.67
N PHE A 6 5.87 30.75 16.38
CA PHE A 6 4.75 30.69 15.44
C PHE A 6 4.13 29.31 15.61
N VAL A 7 3.05 29.22 16.39
CA VAL A 7 2.13 28.09 16.30
C VAL A 7 1.33 28.38 15.03
N ALA A 8 1.59 27.65 13.96
CA ALA A 8 0.82 27.78 12.71
C ALA A 8 -0.54 27.11 12.92
N SER A 9 -1.40 27.73 13.74
CA SER A 9 -2.78 27.29 13.91
C SER A 9 -3.55 27.57 12.63
N ALA A 10 -3.81 26.51 11.86
CA ALA A 10 -4.59 26.46 10.62
C ALA A 10 -4.07 27.36 9.49
N LEU A 11 -3.29 26.78 8.58
CA LEU A 11 -2.95 27.42 7.32
C LEU A 11 -4.00 27.05 6.27
N VAL A 12 -5.03 27.87 6.09
CA VAL A 12 -5.94 27.76 4.93
C VAL A 12 -5.30 28.54 3.79
N LEU A 13 -4.64 27.85 2.86
CA LEU A 13 -3.97 28.49 1.72
C LEU A 13 -4.60 28.03 0.41
N THR A 14 -5.13 28.96 -0.37
CA THR A 14 -5.63 28.75 -1.74
C THR A 14 -4.51 28.88 -2.77
N ALA A 15 -3.36 28.24 -2.54
CA ALA A 15 -2.18 28.38 -3.38
C ALA A 15 -1.93 27.11 -4.22
N THR A 16 -1.64 27.29 -5.51
CA THR A 16 -1.27 26.22 -6.45
C THR A 16 0.09 25.58 -6.13
N SER A 17 0.95 26.25 -5.37
CA SER A 17 2.16 25.66 -4.79
C SER A 17 2.31 26.07 -3.32
N MET A 18 2.68 25.11 -2.48
CA MET A 18 2.76 25.26 -1.04
C MET A 18 4.14 24.77 -0.56
N ALA A 19 4.93 25.65 0.03
CA ALA A 19 6.09 25.24 0.80
C ALA A 19 5.75 25.46 2.28
N ALA A 20 5.59 24.37 3.04
CA ALA A 20 5.44 24.51 4.48
C ALA A 20 6.77 25.04 5.06
N PRO A 21 6.74 25.90 6.09
CA PRO A 21 7.95 26.36 6.76
C PRO A 21 8.76 25.16 7.29
N ALA A 22 10.04 25.37 7.59
CA ALA A 22 10.94 24.33 8.11
C ALA A 22 10.61 23.84 9.55
N GLN A 23 9.34 23.70 9.88
CA GLN A 23 8.75 23.42 11.20
C GLN A 23 7.63 22.39 11.04
N ASP A 24 7.21 21.80 12.16
CA ASP A 24 6.05 20.91 12.19
C ASP A 24 4.76 21.72 11.93
N VAL A 25 3.78 21.07 11.28
CA VAL A 25 2.50 21.66 10.88
C VAL A 25 1.37 20.89 11.55
N ASP A 26 0.65 21.54 12.48
CA ASP A 26 -0.49 20.91 13.15
C ASP A 26 -1.63 20.62 12.16
N LEU A 27 -2.06 21.62 11.36
CA LEU A 27 -3.19 21.46 10.46
C LEU A 27 -3.02 22.24 9.15
N LEU A 28 -3.20 21.52 8.04
CA LEU A 28 -3.24 22.06 6.69
C LEU A 28 -4.53 21.65 5.99
N THR A 29 -5.30 22.63 5.52
CA THR A 29 -6.52 22.36 4.73
C THR A 29 -6.48 23.13 3.42
N ASN A 30 -6.67 22.44 2.31
CA ASN A 30 -6.82 23.05 1.00
C ASN A 30 -8.10 22.53 0.30
N ALA A 31 -8.80 23.45 -0.37
CA ALA A 31 -10.04 23.14 -1.08
C ALA A 31 -9.86 22.99 -2.59
N GLY A 32 -8.73 23.46 -3.14
CA GLY A 32 -8.44 23.43 -4.58
C GLY A 32 -7.49 22.31 -4.98
N SER A 33 -7.04 22.36 -6.23
CA SER A 33 -5.91 21.54 -6.67
C SER A 33 -4.58 22.10 -6.13
N VAL A 34 -3.62 21.21 -5.93
CA VAL A 34 -2.24 21.53 -5.52
C VAL A 34 -1.29 20.99 -6.58
N ASP A 35 -0.51 21.85 -7.21
CA ASP A 35 0.52 21.43 -8.16
C ASP A 35 1.68 20.79 -7.38
N ALA A 36 2.14 21.47 -6.32
CA ALA A 36 3.19 20.94 -5.47
C ALA A 36 3.05 21.39 -4.01
N LEU A 37 3.13 20.44 -3.08
CA LEU A 37 3.28 20.72 -1.65
C LEU A 37 4.52 19.99 -1.11
N THR A 38 5.47 20.75 -0.59
CA THR A 38 6.67 20.20 0.07
C THR A 38 6.68 20.60 1.55
N ASN A 39 6.73 19.60 2.42
CA ASN A 39 6.92 19.78 3.86
C ASN A 39 8.24 19.17 4.31
N PRO A 40 9.15 19.94 4.94
CA PRO A 40 10.42 19.44 5.48
C PRO A 40 10.33 18.88 6.93
N GLY A 41 9.19 19.06 7.62
CA GLY A 41 8.93 18.74 9.03
C GLY A 41 7.96 17.57 9.21
N SER A 42 7.22 17.55 10.32
CA SER A 42 6.08 16.65 10.54
C SER A 42 4.76 17.35 10.22
N VAL A 43 3.72 16.59 9.90
CA VAL A 43 2.36 17.10 9.71
C VAL A 43 1.39 16.27 10.55
N ASP A 44 0.66 16.88 11.47
CA ASP A 44 -0.33 16.12 12.25
C ASP A 44 -1.55 15.82 11.36
N ALA A 45 -2.09 16.83 10.66
CA ALA A 45 -3.21 16.63 9.75
C ALA A 45 -3.12 17.44 8.46
N LEU A 46 -3.26 16.76 7.32
CA LEU A 46 -3.39 17.35 5.98
C LEU A 46 -4.69 16.90 5.34
N THR A 47 -5.55 17.85 4.97
CA THR A 47 -6.77 17.59 4.19
C THR A 47 -6.75 18.37 2.89
N ASN A 48 -6.91 17.68 1.77
CA ASN A 48 -7.05 18.30 0.45
C ASN A 48 -8.33 17.82 -0.24
N ALA A 49 -9.15 18.77 -0.71
CA ALA A 49 -10.40 18.43 -1.40
C ALA A 49 -10.25 18.27 -2.93
N GLY A 50 -9.20 18.84 -3.53
CA GLY A 50 -8.93 18.73 -4.96
C GLY A 50 -7.91 17.67 -5.33
N SER A 51 -7.40 17.74 -6.56
CA SER A 51 -6.28 16.90 -7.00
C SER A 51 -4.94 17.39 -6.45
N VAL A 52 -3.97 16.48 -6.30
CA VAL A 52 -2.59 16.82 -5.95
C VAL A 52 -1.65 16.25 -7.01
N GLU A 53 -0.91 17.10 -7.72
CA GLU A 53 0.10 16.61 -8.68
C GLU A 53 1.33 16.07 -7.91
N ALA A 54 1.87 16.83 -6.96
CA ALA A 54 2.99 16.38 -6.14
C ALA A 54 2.86 16.73 -4.66
N LEU A 55 2.91 15.71 -3.80
CA LEU A 55 3.08 15.85 -2.36
C LEU A 55 4.41 15.24 -1.92
N THR A 56 5.26 16.03 -1.29
CA THR A 56 6.53 15.56 -0.74
C THR A 56 6.66 15.94 0.73
N ASN A 57 6.57 14.96 1.62
CA ASN A 57 7.04 15.12 2.99
C ASN A 57 8.53 14.75 3.05
N ALA A 58 9.37 15.71 2.70
CA ALA A 58 10.81 15.59 2.75
C ALA A 58 11.27 15.69 4.21
N ARG A 59 12.27 14.92 4.61
CA ARG A 59 12.78 14.98 5.97
C ARG A 59 14.07 15.79 6.03
N LEU A 60 14.04 16.98 6.65
CA LEU A 60 15.26 17.74 6.97
C LEU A 60 15.77 17.51 8.41
N ARG A 61 14.92 17.06 9.35
CA ARG A 61 15.29 16.82 10.76
C ARG A 61 14.88 15.43 11.28
N ARG A 62 15.29 15.09 12.50
CA ARG A 62 15.39 13.74 13.07
C ARG A 62 14.07 12.94 13.20
N SER A 63 12.94 13.40 12.70
CA SER A 63 11.68 12.66 12.50
C SER A 63 10.78 13.56 11.66
N GLY A 64 10.38 13.14 10.46
CA GLY A 64 9.21 13.71 9.80
C GLY A 64 8.18 12.57 9.78
N SER A 65 6.99 12.82 10.31
CA SER A 65 5.83 11.93 10.21
C SER A 65 4.69 12.67 9.52
N VAL A 66 3.75 11.92 8.97
CA VAL A 66 2.42 12.43 8.66
C VAL A 66 1.45 11.60 9.46
N ASP A 67 0.81 12.18 10.47
CA ASP A 67 -0.10 11.40 11.32
C ASP A 67 -1.39 11.13 10.53
N GLU A 68 -2.00 12.15 9.92
CA GLU A 68 -3.17 11.97 9.05
C GLU A 68 -3.02 12.72 7.72
N LEU A 69 -3.24 12.00 6.62
CA LEU A 69 -3.44 12.57 5.31
C LEU A 69 -4.75 12.12 4.67
N THR A 70 -5.59 13.08 4.32
CA THR A 70 -6.84 12.83 3.59
C THR A 70 -6.85 13.63 2.29
N ASN A 71 -7.06 12.94 1.16
CA ASN A 71 -7.28 13.55 -0.14
C ASN A 71 -8.60 13.06 -0.75
N ALA A 72 -9.46 13.99 -1.17
CA ALA A 72 -10.79 13.65 -1.68
C ALA A 72 -10.82 13.30 -3.18
N ASP A 73 -9.75 13.58 -3.91
CA ASP A 73 -9.65 13.35 -5.36
C ASP A 73 -8.41 12.51 -5.71
N SER A 74 -7.75 12.75 -6.85
CA SER A 74 -6.53 12.05 -7.25
C SER A 74 -5.25 12.63 -6.64
N VAL A 75 -4.24 11.78 -6.50
CA VAL A 75 -2.85 12.18 -6.22
C VAL A 75 -1.95 11.57 -7.29
N ASP A 76 -1.23 12.38 -8.07
CA ASP A 76 -0.31 11.82 -9.07
C ASP A 76 0.93 11.27 -8.36
N THR A 77 1.60 12.07 -7.52
CA THR A 77 2.76 11.58 -6.76
C THR A 77 2.68 11.94 -5.28
N LEU A 78 2.80 10.93 -4.42
CA LEU A 78 3.02 11.09 -2.99
C LEU A 78 4.35 10.48 -2.58
N THR A 79 5.23 11.29 -2.00
CA THR A 79 6.51 10.83 -1.42
C THR A 79 6.59 11.21 0.05
N ASN A 80 6.76 10.22 0.92
CA ASN A 80 7.02 10.41 2.35
C ASN A 80 8.39 9.84 2.73
N ALA A 81 9.22 10.64 3.40
CA ALA A 81 10.54 10.25 3.88
C ALA A 81 10.54 9.96 5.40
N GLY A 82 9.56 9.20 5.88
CA GLY A 82 9.23 9.05 7.29
C GLY A 82 8.28 7.90 7.62
N SER A 83 7.63 7.99 8.77
CA SER A 83 6.43 7.19 9.08
C SER A 83 5.19 7.94 8.61
N MET A 84 4.10 7.21 8.45
CA MET A 84 2.78 7.76 8.18
C MET A 84 1.77 6.94 8.96
N ASP A 85 0.97 7.56 9.82
CA ASP A 85 0.03 6.76 10.61
C ASP A 85 -1.17 6.41 9.72
N THR A 86 -1.84 7.41 9.12
CA THR A 86 -2.99 7.18 8.24
C THR A 86 -2.90 7.95 6.93
N LEU A 87 -3.14 7.26 5.82
CA LEU A 87 -3.38 7.85 4.50
C LEU A 87 -4.72 7.37 3.94
N THR A 88 -5.63 8.31 3.70
CA THR A 88 -6.92 8.08 3.04
C THR A 88 -6.98 8.87 1.74
N ASN A 89 -7.21 8.18 0.63
CA ASN A 89 -7.44 8.79 -0.68
C ASN A 89 -8.75 8.28 -1.28
N ALA A 90 -9.67 9.18 -1.60
CA ALA A 90 -10.96 8.81 -2.19
C ALA A 90 -10.87 8.61 -3.72
N GLY A 91 -9.92 9.26 -4.39
CA GLY A 91 -9.65 9.07 -5.81
C GLY A 91 -8.60 8.00 -6.07
N SER A 92 -7.85 8.16 -7.16
CA SER A 92 -6.72 7.29 -7.51
C SER A 92 -5.40 7.88 -7.06
N VAL A 93 -4.38 7.03 -6.87
CA VAL A 93 -2.99 7.44 -6.69
C VAL A 93 -2.16 6.86 -7.83
N ASP A 94 -1.43 7.68 -8.60
CA ASP A 94 -0.53 7.11 -9.62
C ASP A 94 0.71 6.50 -8.94
N VAL A 95 1.45 7.30 -8.17
CA VAL A 95 2.66 6.85 -7.46
C VAL A 95 2.60 7.17 -5.97
N LEU A 96 2.72 6.14 -5.14
CA LEU A 96 2.91 6.26 -3.70
C LEU A 96 4.26 5.66 -3.30
N THR A 97 5.14 6.50 -2.75
CA THR A 97 6.45 6.12 -2.24
C THR A 97 6.60 6.48 -0.77
N ASN A 98 6.74 5.46 0.08
CA ASN A 98 7.15 5.65 1.47
C ASN A 98 8.60 5.15 1.65
N ALA A 99 9.53 6.08 1.72
CA ALA A 99 10.95 5.79 1.83
C ALA A 99 11.34 5.60 3.30
N ARG A 100 12.01 4.48 3.59
CA ARG A 100 12.58 4.18 4.90
C ARG A 100 13.72 5.16 5.17
N PHE A 101 13.70 5.82 6.32
CA PHE A 101 14.87 6.54 6.81
C PHE A 101 15.50 5.80 7.99
N ARG A 102 16.79 5.45 7.84
CA ARG A 102 17.58 4.60 8.76
C ARG A 102 16.97 3.21 8.98
N ARG A 103 15.92 3.10 9.79
CA ARG A 103 15.29 1.84 10.23
C ARG A 103 13.78 1.91 10.40
N SER A 104 13.15 3.07 10.23
CA SER A 104 11.71 3.23 10.33
C SER A 104 11.16 3.91 9.09
N GLY A 105 10.10 3.33 8.57
CA GLY A 105 9.30 3.77 7.44
C GLY A 105 8.10 2.86 7.45
N ALA A 106 7.21 3.07 8.40
CA ALA A 106 5.99 2.31 8.55
C ALA A 106 4.83 3.16 8.03
N VAL A 107 3.86 2.49 7.43
CA VAL A 107 2.54 3.06 7.20
C VAL A 107 1.56 2.25 8.04
N ASP A 108 0.92 2.83 9.04
CA ASP A 108 0.05 2.03 9.91
C ASP A 108 -1.26 1.69 9.15
N GLY A 109 -1.85 2.67 8.48
CA GLY A 109 -3.06 2.52 7.69
C GLY A 109 -3.00 3.22 6.34
N LEU A 110 -3.29 2.48 5.27
CA LEU A 110 -3.46 2.99 3.92
C LEU A 110 -4.84 2.59 3.39
N THR A 111 -5.67 3.56 3.03
CA THR A 111 -6.97 3.32 2.40
C THR A 111 -7.07 4.11 1.10
N ASN A 112 -7.33 3.42 -0.01
CA ASN A 112 -7.55 4.04 -1.30
C ASN A 112 -8.86 3.51 -1.93
N ALA A 113 -9.80 4.40 -2.20
CA ALA A 113 -11.08 4.03 -2.82
C ALA A 113 -11.01 3.96 -4.36
N GLY A 114 -9.96 4.52 -4.97
CA GLY A 114 -9.67 4.39 -6.39
C GLY A 114 -8.69 3.26 -6.70
N SER A 115 -7.87 3.51 -7.72
CA SER A 115 -6.74 2.64 -8.09
C SER A 115 -5.44 3.19 -7.53
N VAL A 116 -4.46 2.32 -7.30
CA VAL A 116 -3.07 2.72 -7.06
C VAL A 116 -2.22 2.12 -8.17
N ASP A 117 -1.55 2.94 -8.98
CA ASP A 117 -0.80 2.42 -10.14
C ASP A 117 0.59 1.93 -9.77
N HIS A 118 1.24 2.51 -8.75
CA HIS A 118 2.52 2.06 -8.19
C HIS A 118 2.59 2.33 -6.68
N LEU A 119 2.88 1.29 -5.88
CA LEU A 119 3.19 1.43 -4.46
C LEU A 119 4.56 0.85 -4.12
N THR A 120 5.46 1.72 -3.67
CA THR A 120 6.75 1.32 -3.09
C THR A 120 6.83 1.76 -1.65
N ASN A 121 7.01 0.80 -0.74
CA ASN A 121 7.27 1.10 0.66
C ASN A 121 8.51 0.31 1.13
N ALA A 122 9.50 1.02 1.64
CA ALA A 122 10.77 0.42 2.03
C ALA A 122 10.76 -0.12 3.48
N GLY A 123 9.68 0.06 4.25
CA GLY A 123 9.49 -0.62 5.54
C GLY A 123 8.29 -1.57 5.51
N SER A 124 7.38 -1.43 6.47
CA SER A 124 6.13 -2.21 6.55
C SER A 124 4.94 -1.31 6.29
N VAL A 125 3.84 -1.92 5.83
CA VAL A 125 2.50 -1.34 5.93
C VAL A 125 1.71 -2.25 6.85
N ASP A 126 1.08 -1.74 7.90
CA ASP A 126 0.33 -2.60 8.82
C ASP A 126 -1.00 -2.99 8.21
N GLN A 127 -1.77 -2.02 7.71
CA GLN A 127 -3.03 -2.27 6.99
C GLN A 127 -3.09 -1.51 5.67
N PHE A 128 -3.42 -2.20 4.59
CA PHE A 128 -3.68 -1.58 3.29
C PHE A 128 -4.96 -2.09 2.64
N THR A 129 -5.93 -1.19 2.46
CA THR A 129 -7.17 -1.43 1.74
C THR A 129 -7.19 -0.68 0.41
N ASN A 130 -7.43 -1.40 -0.69
CA ASN A 130 -7.59 -0.80 -2.02
C ASN A 130 -8.85 -1.30 -2.73
N ALA A 131 -9.76 -0.38 -3.04
CA ALA A 131 -11.08 -0.75 -3.56
C ALA A 131 -11.07 -1.13 -5.06
N LYS A 132 -10.18 -0.57 -5.88
CA LYS A 132 -10.07 -0.90 -7.30
C LYS A 132 -8.77 -1.64 -7.60
N SER A 133 -8.02 -1.23 -8.62
CA SER A 133 -6.81 -1.94 -9.04
C SER A 133 -5.59 -1.48 -8.27
N LEU A 134 -4.68 -2.41 -7.96
CA LEU A 134 -3.34 -2.10 -7.49
C LEU A 134 -2.33 -2.64 -8.50
N ALA A 135 -1.50 -1.77 -9.07
CA ALA A 135 -0.38 -2.12 -9.93
C ALA A 135 0.95 -1.63 -9.30
N PRO A 136 2.07 -2.23 -9.71
CA PRO A 136 2.86 -3.13 -8.88
C PRO A 136 3.14 -2.64 -7.44
N LEU A 137 2.98 -3.57 -6.49
CA LEU A 137 3.30 -3.40 -5.08
C LEU A 137 4.68 -3.98 -4.75
N THR A 138 5.56 -3.16 -4.19
CA THR A 138 6.84 -3.58 -3.59
C THR A 138 6.89 -3.10 -2.13
N SER A 139 6.46 -3.95 -1.20
CA SER A 139 6.44 -3.67 0.24
C SER A 139 6.39 -4.96 1.06
N THR A 140 6.74 -4.89 2.33
CA THR A 140 6.21 -5.81 3.34
C THR A 140 4.86 -5.27 3.82
N ILE A 141 3.81 -6.08 3.85
CA ILE A 141 2.49 -5.68 4.37
C ILE A 141 2.03 -6.70 5.40
N TYR A 142 1.51 -6.29 6.54
CA TYR A 142 0.93 -7.23 7.48
C TYR A 142 -0.46 -7.66 7.01
N GLU A 143 -1.38 -6.71 6.79
CA GLU A 143 -2.73 -6.98 6.30
C GLU A 143 -3.03 -6.20 5.02
N TYR A 144 -3.36 -6.91 3.95
CA TYR A 144 -3.81 -6.31 2.69
C TYR A 144 -5.20 -6.81 2.30
N GLU A 145 -6.09 -5.88 2.02
CA GLU A 145 -7.43 -6.13 1.50
C GLU A 145 -7.61 -5.44 0.14
N SER A 146 -7.94 -6.21 -0.89
CA SER A 146 -8.32 -5.65 -2.19
C SER A 146 -9.70 -6.09 -2.63
N HIS A 147 -10.46 -5.13 -3.15
CA HIS A 147 -11.78 -5.41 -3.73
C HIS A 147 -11.75 -5.38 -5.27
N GLY A 148 -10.63 -5.00 -5.88
CA GLY A 148 -10.44 -5.00 -7.33
C GLY A 148 -9.29 -5.89 -7.78
N THR A 149 -8.64 -5.54 -8.90
CA THR A 149 -7.59 -6.39 -9.48
C THR A 149 -6.23 -6.06 -8.88
N LEU A 150 -5.61 -7.04 -8.22
CA LEU A 150 -4.21 -6.98 -7.81
C LEU A 150 -3.33 -7.44 -8.98
N LYS A 151 -2.58 -6.53 -9.61
CA LYS A 151 -1.78 -6.87 -10.80
C LYS A 151 -0.47 -7.57 -10.47
N LEU A 152 0.28 -7.06 -9.50
CA LEU A 152 1.57 -7.63 -9.12
C LEU A 152 1.89 -7.32 -7.66
N LEU A 153 2.08 -8.35 -6.85
CA LEU A 153 2.60 -8.25 -5.49
C LEU A 153 4.00 -8.85 -5.41
N ARG A 154 4.96 -8.08 -4.88
CA ARG A 154 6.34 -8.50 -4.56
C ARG A 154 6.70 -8.12 -3.13
N GLY A 155 7.04 -9.11 -2.30
CA GLY A 155 7.43 -8.93 -0.90
C GLY A 155 6.80 -9.99 0.01
N SER A 156 6.83 -9.75 1.32
CA SER A 156 6.12 -10.57 2.32
C SER A 156 4.75 -9.97 2.64
N VAL A 157 3.74 -10.83 2.78
CA VAL A 157 2.41 -10.43 3.25
C VAL A 157 1.89 -11.40 4.29
N ASP A 158 1.53 -10.95 5.49
CA ASP A 158 1.02 -11.88 6.51
C ASP A 158 -0.41 -12.32 6.14
N ALA A 159 -1.33 -11.40 5.88
CA ALA A 159 -2.69 -11.69 5.43
C ALA A 159 -3.05 -10.93 4.15
N LEU A 160 -3.39 -11.66 3.09
CA LEU A 160 -3.87 -11.14 1.81
C LEU A 160 -5.30 -11.61 1.57
N THR A 161 -6.27 -10.68 1.59
CA THR A 161 -7.65 -10.94 1.18
C THR A 161 -7.97 -10.21 -0.11
N ASN A 162 -8.40 -10.94 -1.14
CA ASN A 162 -8.81 -10.35 -2.41
C ASN A 162 -10.21 -10.82 -2.81
N ALA A 163 -11.13 -9.88 -3.03
CA ALA A 163 -12.51 -10.20 -3.39
C ALA A 163 -12.70 -10.46 -4.91
N SER A 164 -11.78 -9.96 -5.75
CA SER A 164 -11.88 -10.01 -7.20
C SER A 164 -10.79 -10.92 -7.80
N SER A 165 -9.94 -10.42 -8.71
CA SER A 165 -8.90 -11.21 -9.37
C SER A 165 -7.50 -10.80 -8.94
N VAL A 166 -6.57 -11.76 -8.99
CA VAL A 166 -5.13 -11.51 -8.90
C VAL A 166 -4.54 -11.87 -10.27
N ASP A 167 -3.91 -10.92 -10.93
CA ASP A 167 -3.23 -11.18 -12.21
C ASP A 167 -1.93 -11.93 -11.94
N GLN A 168 -1.03 -11.34 -11.16
CA GLN A 168 0.21 -11.99 -10.74
C GLN A 168 0.46 -11.85 -9.25
N LEU A 169 0.68 -12.98 -8.58
CA LEU A 169 1.23 -13.01 -7.23
C LEU A 169 2.64 -13.62 -7.27
N THR A 170 3.64 -12.86 -6.85
CA THR A 170 5.04 -13.30 -6.87
C THR A 170 5.68 -13.14 -5.49
N ASN A 171 5.80 -14.24 -4.77
CA ASN A 171 6.74 -14.36 -3.66
C ASN A 171 8.14 -14.63 -4.27
N ALA A 172 8.91 -13.58 -4.49
CA ALA A 172 10.06 -13.59 -5.40
C ALA A 172 11.37 -14.09 -4.75
N LYS A 173 11.54 -13.90 -3.43
CA LYS A 173 12.76 -14.26 -2.72
C LYS A 173 12.51 -15.40 -1.75
N ARG A 174 13.55 -16.18 -1.45
CA ARG A 174 13.48 -17.23 -0.41
C ARG A 174 13.13 -16.71 0.99
N SER A 175 13.38 -15.42 1.24
CA SER A 175 13.06 -14.73 2.49
C SER A 175 11.64 -14.18 2.55
N ASP A 176 10.94 -14.14 1.42
CA ASP A 176 9.60 -13.58 1.35
C ASP A 176 8.60 -14.65 1.84
N SER A 177 7.54 -14.22 2.54
CA SER A 177 6.56 -15.11 3.16
C SER A 177 5.14 -14.63 2.90
N VAL A 178 4.23 -15.56 2.64
CA VAL A 178 2.78 -15.30 2.68
C VAL A 178 2.15 -16.21 3.72
N ASP A 179 1.66 -15.67 4.84
CA ASP A 179 1.11 -16.51 5.91
C ASP A 179 -0.30 -17.00 5.55
N ALA A 180 -1.20 -16.09 5.18
CA ALA A 180 -2.54 -16.42 4.71
C ALA A 180 -2.91 -15.64 3.45
N LEU A 181 -3.32 -16.36 2.41
CA LEU A 181 -3.95 -15.80 1.22
C LEU A 181 -5.38 -16.33 1.09
N THR A 182 -6.37 -15.45 1.10
CA THR A 182 -7.76 -15.74 0.74
C THR A 182 -8.18 -14.94 -0.49
N ASN A 183 -8.38 -15.62 -1.62
CA ASN A 183 -8.86 -15.02 -2.86
C ASN A 183 -10.26 -15.55 -3.19
N ALA A 184 -11.21 -14.68 -3.54
CA ALA A 184 -12.58 -15.08 -3.88
C ALA A 184 -12.85 -15.19 -5.39
N GLY A 185 -11.98 -14.63 -6.25
CA GLY A 185 -12.06 -14.78 -7.71
C GLY A 185 -10.94 -15.64 -8.28
N SER A 186 -10.34 -15.24 -9.41
CA SER A 186 -9.28 -15.99 -10.08
C SER A 186 -7.89 -15.49 -9.72
N VAL A 187 -6.90 -16.36 -9.79
CA VAL A 187 -5.47 -16.02 -9.79
C VAL A 187 -4.91 -16.48 -11.14
N ASP A 188 -4.41 -15.58 -11.98
CA ASP A 188 -3.84 -15.98 -13.27
C ASP A 188 -2.47 -16.65 -13.06
N VAL A 189 -1.49 -15.88 -12.58
CA VAL A 189 -0.13 -16.37 -12.29
C VAL A 189 0.16 -16.35 -10.79
N LEU A 190 0.67 -17.48 -10.28
CA LEU A 190 1.13 -17.61 -8.89
C LEU A 190 2.54 -18.18 -8.86
N THR A 191 3.53 -17.38 -8.48
CA THR A 191 4.93 -17.81 -8.35
C THR A 191 5.40 -17.72 -6.90
N ASN A 192 5.91 -18.83 -6.37
CA ASN A 192 6.47 -18.89 -5.02
C ASN A 192 7.92 -19.39 -5.01
N ALA A 193 8.85 -18.54 -4.58
CA ALA A 193 10.24 -18.88 -4.28
C ALA A 193 10.53 -18.90 -2.76
N GLY A 194 9.66 -18.30 -1.93
CA GLY A 194 9.73 -18.26 -0.47
C GLY A 194 8.80 -19.26 0.20
N SER A 195 8.08 -18.86 1.24
CA SER A 195 7.10 -19.72 1.94
C SER A 195 5.67 -19.21 1.79
N VAL A 196 4.73 -20.14 1.63
CA VAL A 196 3.29 -19.87 1.79
C VAL A 196 2.76 -20.79 2.89
N ASP A 197 2.21 -20.28 3.99
CA ASP A 197 1.59 -21.15 5.01
C ASP A 197 0.21 -21.61 4.54
N GLN A 198 -0.70 -20.68 4.22
CA GLN A 198 -2.06 -21.00 3.80
C GLN A 198 -2.45 -20.27 2.52
N LEU A 199 -2.89 -21.03 1.52
CA LEU A 199 -3.53 -20.53 0.32
C LEU A 199 -4.97 -21.05 0.23
N THR A 200 -5.93 -20.14 0.24
CA THR A 200 -7.36 -20.42 0.01
C THR A 200 -7.84 -19.63 -1.19
N ASN A 201 -8.15 -20.33 -2.28
CA ASN A 201 -8.83 -19.74 -3.43
C ASN A 201 -10.28 -20.22 -3.44
N ALA A 202 -11.14 -19.40 -2.84
CA ALA A 202 -12.56 -19.65 -2.62
C ALA A 202 -13.39 -19.32 -3.87
N LYS A 203 -14.50 -20.05 -4.03
CA LYS A 203 -15.35 -20.03 -5.22
C LYS A 203 -16.41 -18.93 -5.16
N ALA A 204 -16.20 -17.78 -5.80
CA ALA A 204 -17.32 -17.01 -6.34
C ALA A 204 -17.85 -17.76 -7.58
N ARG A 205 -18.88 -18.60 -7.40
CA ARG A 205 -19.70 -19.22 -8.47
C ARG A 205 -18.98 -19.49 -9.82
N ARG A 206 -18.12 -20.53 -9.87
CA ARG A 206 -17.52 -21.13 -11.10
C ARG A 206 -16.31 -20.39 -11.74
N SER A 207 -15.75 -19.34 -11.13
CA SER A 207 -14.62 -18.59 -11.74
C SER A 207 -13.28 -18.67 -10.99
N GLY A 208 -13.23 -19.21 -9.78
CA GLY A 208 -11.96 -19.37 -9.08
C GLY A 208 -11.08 -20.41 -9.75
N SER A 209 -9.97 -19.99 -10.38
CA SER A 209 -8.89 -20.85 -10.87
C SER A 209 -7.55 -20.30 -10.40
N VAL A 210 -6.53 -21.15 -10.38
CA VAL A 210 -5.13 -20.73 -10.39
C VAL A 210 -4.55 -21.26 -11.69
N ASP A 211 -4.23 -20.40 -12.65
CA ASP A 211 -3.98 -20.83 -14.03
C ASP A 211 -2.55 -21.32 -14.26
N GLU A 212 -1.55 -20.54 -13.85
CA GLU A 212 -0.12 -20.85 -14.00
C GLU A 212 0.64 -20.86 -12.65
N PRO A 213 0.40 -21.86 -11.80
CA PRO A 213 1.04 -21.93 -10.50
C PRO A 213 2.46 -22.55 -10.60
N THR A 214 3.50 -21.84 -10.14
CA THR A 214 4.89 -22.32 -10.01
C THR A 214 5.38 -22.22 -8.56
N ASN A 215 5.89 -23.33 -7.99
CA ASN A 215 6.42 -23.36 -6.61
C ASN A 215 7.81 -23.97 -6.57
N ALA A 216 8.79 -23.22 -6.07
CA ALA A 216 10.18 -23.65 -5.91
C ALA A 216 10.56 -23.94 -4.44
N SER A 217 9.60 -23.85 -3.50
CA SER A 217 9.85 -23.95 -2.06
C SER A 217 8.63 -24.55 -1.32
N SER A 218 8.25 -24.05 -0.14
CA SER A 218 7.23 -24.67 0.72
C SER A 218 5.86 -24.02 0.61
N VAL A 219 4.83 -24.87 0.61
CA VAL A 219 3.42 -24.52 0.80
C VAL A 219 2.87 -25.46 1.86
N ASP A 220 2.41 -24.96 3.02
CA ASP A 220 1.92 -25.84 4.11
C ASP A 220 0.50 -26.34 3.81
N ARG A 221 -0.41 -25.43 3.47
CA ARG A 221 -1.82 -25.72 3.17
C ARG A 221 -2.28 -25.01 1.90
N LEU A 222 -2.96 -25.76 1.04
CA LEU A 222 -3.58 -25.26 -0.18
C LEU A 222 -5.00 -25.81 -0.28
N THR A 223 -5.96 -24.89 -0.30
CA THR A 223 -7.36 -25.13 -0.62
C THR A 223 -7.70 -24.36 -1.89
N ASN A 224 -7.96 -25.08 -2.98
CA ASN A 224 -8.41 -24.46 -4.23
C ASN A 224 -9.71 -25.10 -4.68
N ALA A 225 -10.78 -24.32 -4.74
CA ALA A 225 -12.08 -24.78 -5.22
C ALA A 225 -12.18 -24.78 -6.77
N GLY A 226 -11.10 -24.41 -7.47
CA GLY A 226 -10.96 -24.31 -8.92
C GLY A 226 -10.50 -25.58 -9.65
N HIS A 227 -10.38 -25.46 -10.98
CA HIS A 227 -10.11 -26.60 -11.88
C HIS A 227 -8.63 -26.99 -12.04
N ARG A 228 -7.67 -26.16 -11.60
CA ARG A 228 -6.21 -26.38 -11.74
C ARG A 228 -5.49 -26.24 -10.41
N PHE A 229 -4.56 -27.16 -10.11
CA PHE A 229 -3.79 -27.19 -8.86
C PHE A 229 -2.28 -27.02 -9.14
N TRP A 230 -1.52 -26.53 -8.17
CA TRP A 230 -0.05 -26.43 -8.23
C TRP A 230 0.58 -27.78 -8.63
N PRO A 231 1.55 -27.84 -9.56
CA PRO A 231 2.43 -28.99 -9.70
C PRO A 231 3.14 -29.29 -8.37
N LYS A 232 3.15 -30.57 -7.99
CA LYS A 232 3.73 -31.06 -6.73
C LYS A 232 5.23 -30.74 -6.64
N VAL A 233 5.64 -30.02 -5.60
CA VAL A 233 7.03 -29.98 -5.12
C VAL A 233 7.01 -29.99 -3.59
N GLY A 234 7.65 -30.98 -2.95
CA GLY A 234 7.89 -30.95 -1.50
C GLY A 234 6.98 -31.79 -0.55
N GLY A 235 6.27 -32.81 -1.04
CA GLY A 235 5.94 -33.97 -0.20
C GLY A 235 4.81 -33.88 0.84
N ARG A 236 3.88 -32.93 0.79
CA ARG A 236 2.63 -32.99 1.58
C ARG A 236 1.38 -33.00 0.71
N VAL A 237 0.39 -33.79 1.13
CA VAL A 237 -0.82 -34.15 0.39
C VAL A 237 -1.82 -32.99 0.44
N PHE A 238 -2.25 -32.52 -0.72
CA PHE A 238 -3.33 -31.53 -0.87
C PHE A 238 -4.69 -32.22 -0.71
N THR A 239 -5.50 -31.75 0.23
CA THR A 239 -6.89 -32.21 0.41
C THR A 239 -7.83 -31.42 -0.51
N ARG A 240 -8.87 -32.10 -1.00
CA ARG A 240 -10.01 -31.48 -1.69
C ARG A 240 -10.87 -30.65 -0.72
#